data_AF-A0A7S1P9Q2-F1
#
_entry.id   AF-A0A7S1P9Q2-F1
#
_cell.length_a   1.000
_cell.length_b   1.000
_cell.length_c   1.000
_cell.angle_alpha   90.00
_cell.angle_beta   90.00
_cell.angle_gamma   90.00
#
_symmetry.space_group_name_H-M   'P 1'
#
loop_
_entity.id
_entity.type
_entity.pdbx_description
1 polymer ?
#
loop_
_entity_poly.entity_id
_entity_poly.type
_entity_poly.pdbx_seq_one_letter_code
_entity_poly.pdbx_strand_id
1 'polypeptide(L)'
;GARGGTKASCAVSATASNISGLHRFLNRMSEGLAKNQRVPCVDMQHWKRRQSVQPDTKVFICLGGYPDIKRALWRRGWVENSDPESDFWDLKWTLKARDIDHTKLEDHQIVNHFSRNTEITTKIGLLRN
;
A
#
# COMPACT_ATOMS: atom_id res chain seq x y z
N GLY A 1 8.95 42.30 72.14
CA GLY A 1 10.09 42.05 71.23
C GLY A 1 9.61 41.28 70.02
N ALA A 2 10.15 41.61 68.85
CA ALA A 2 10.06 40.91 67.55
C ALA A 2 8.66 40.84 66.90
N ARG A 3 8.36 41.65 65.87
CA ARG A 3 8.75 41.57 64.43
C ARG A 3 7.97 40.51 63.64
N GLY A 4 7.35 40.95 62.55
CA GLY A 4 7.18 40.10 61.36
C GLY A 4 5.85 40.28 60.62
N GLY A 5 5.71 41.36 59.84
CA GLY A 5 4.72 41.40 58.77
C GLY A 5 5.20 40.56 57.58
N THR A 6 4.28 39.95 56.84
CA THR A 6 4.49 39.59 55.43
C THR A 6 3.19 39.74 54.64
N LYS A 7 3.36 40.28 53.44
CA LYS A 7 2.34 40.70 52.49
C LYS A 7 1.60 39.51 51.91
N ALA A 8 0.30 39.68 51.70
CA ALA A 8 -0.49 38.83 50.81
C ALA A 8 0.10 38.89 49.39
N SER A 9 0.60 37.76 48.90
CA SER A 9 0.96 37.58 47.50
C SER A 9 -0.17 36.82 46.82
N CYS A 10 -0.82 37.51 45.88
CA CYS A 10 -1.78 36.96 44.94
C CYS A 10 -1.08 35.91 44.07
N ALA A 11 -1.51 34.65 44.14
CA ALA A 11 -1.16 33.63 43.16
C ALA A 11 -2.45 32.99 42.65
N VAL A 12 -2.79 33.36 41.42
CA VAL A 12 -3.91 32.87 40.63
C VAL A 12 -3.83 31.35 40.51
N SER A 13 -4.79 30.64 41.10
CA SER A 13 -5.00 29.22 40.86
C SER A 13 -5.62 29.03 39.47
N ALA A 14 -4.84 28.57 38.49
CA ALA A 14 -5.33 28.22 37.16
C ALA A 14 -5.22 26.70 36.93
N THR A 15 -6.34 26.03 37.21
CA THR A 15 -6.95 24.91 36.46
C THR A 15 -6.06 23.76 35.94
N ALA A 16 -5.96 22.70 36.74
CA ALA A 16 -5.52 21.36 36.35
C ALA A 16 -6.59 20.57 35.56
N SER A 17 -7.15 21.15 34.48
CA SER A 17 -8.27 20.55 33.75
C SER A 17 -8.10 20.68 32.23
N ASN A 18 -7.03 20.12 31.63
CA ASN A 18 -6.98 20.01 30.16
C ASN A 18 -5.99 19.00 29.56
N ILE A 19 -5.21 18.28 30.37
CA ILE A 19 -4.16 17.38 29.85
C ILE A 19 -4.76 16.08 29.29
N SER A 20 -5.87 15.62 29.84
CA SER A 20 -6.55 14.38 29.41
C SER A 20 -7.19 14.49 28.02
N GLY A 21 -7.73 15.67 27.67
CA GLY A 21 -8.29 15.94 26.35
C GLY A 21 -7.22 15.97 25.26
N LEU A 22 -6.10 16.64 25.54
CA LEU A 22 -4.94 16.68 24.63
C LEU A 22 -4.32 15.29 24.45
N HIS A 23 -4.17 14.53 25.53
CA HIS A 23 -3.66 13.15 25.47
C HIS A 23 -4.57 12.24 24.62
N ARG A 24 -5.89 12.36 24.76
CA ARG A 24 -6.86 11.60 23.96
C ARG A 24 -6.84 12.02 22.48
N PHE A 25 -6.63 13.32 22.20
CA PHE A 25 -6.48 13.84 20.84
C PHE A 25 -5.19 13.35 20.17
N LEU A 26 -4.06 13.42 20.87
CA LEU A 26 -2.77 12.94 20.38
C LEU A 26 -2.78 11.42 20.16
N ASN A 27 -3.42 10.64 21.03
CA ASN A 27 -3.61 9.21 20.80
C ASN A 27 -4.48 8.93 19.57
N ARG A 28 -5.57 9.69 19.36
CA ARG A 28 -6.40 9.53 18.16
C ARG A 28 -5.66 9.88 16.87
N MET A 29 -4.77 10.89 16.91
CA MET A 29 -3.88 11.20 15.78
C MET A 29 -2.81 10.11 15.57
N SER A 30 -2.22 9.59 16.65
CA SER A 30 -1.26 8.49 16.62
C SER A 30 -1.88 7.21 16.05
N GLU A 31 -3.10 6.84 16.47
CA GLU A 31 -3.86 5.71 15.93
C GLU A 31 -4.21 5.90 14.44
N GLY A 32 -4.52 7.13 14.03
CA GLY A 32 -4.75 7.47 12.62
C GLY A 32 -3.49 7.35 11.75
N LEU A 33 -2.32 7.72 12.30
CA LEU A 33 -1.02 7.58 11.64
C LEU A 33 -0.54 6.12 11.63
N ALA A 34 -0.80 5.36 12.70
CA ALA A 34 -0.43 3.95 12.83
C ALA A 34 -1.18 3.06 11.83
N LYS A 35 -2.43 3.40 11.47
CA LYS A 35 -3.15 2.75 10.37
C LYS A 35 -2.48 2.91 9.01
N ASN A 36 -1.63 3.92 8.85
CA ASN A 36 -0.90 4.21 7.61
C ASN A 36 0.57 3.76 7.66
N GLN A 37 1.04 3.21 8.78
CA GLN A 37 2.35 2.57 8.87
C GLN A 37 2.24 1.20 8.18
N ARG A 38 2.43 1.18 6.86
CA ARG A 38 2.56 -0.07 6.08
C ARG A 38 3.77 -0.83 6.61
N VAL A 39 3.55 -1.76 7.54
CA VAL A 39 4.58 -2.76 7.87
C VAL A 39 4.95 -3.43 6.54
N PRO A 40 6.24 -3.45 6.15
CA PRO A 40 6.68 -4.10 4.93
C PRO A 40 6.15 -5.52 4.94
N CYS A 41 5.36 -5.85 3.93
CA CYS A 41 4.92 -7.20 3.76
C CYS A 41 6.09 -7.99 3.21
N VAL A 42 6.50 -9.05 3.90
CA VAL A 42 7.68 -9.83 3.52
C VAL A 42 7.34 -10.84 2.43
N ASP A 43 6.09 -11.29 2.36
CA ASP A 43 5.67 -12.39 1.50
C ASP A 43 4.19 -12.26 1.10
N MET A 44 3.85 -12.79 -0.07
CA MET A 44 2.51 -12.89 -0.63
C MET A 44 1.47 -13.47 0.34
N GLN A 45 1.80 -14.49 1.15
CA GLN A 45 0.84 -15.04 2.12
C GLN A 45 0.51 -14.06 3.24
N HIS A 46 1.49 -13.26 3.67
CA HIS A 46 1.25 -12.17 4.62
C HIS A 46 0.37 -11.08 4.00
N TRP A 47 0.57 -10.77 2.71
CA TRP A 47 -0.27 -9.82 1.98
C TRP A 47 -1.72 -10.31 1.93
N LYS A 48 -1.93 -11.57 1.53
CA LYS A 48 -3.26 -12.19 1.44
C LYS A 48 -4.01 -12.16 2.77
N ARG A 49 -3.35 -12.52 3.88
CA ARG A 49 -3.94 -12.46 5.23
C ARG A 49 -4.40 -11.06 5.60
N ARG A 50 -3.60 -10.02 5.31
CA ARG A 50 -3.98 -8.63 5.60
C ARG A 50 -5.17 -8.15 4.76
N GLN A 51 -5.27 -8.61 3.52
CA GLN A 51 -6.39 -8.30 2.64
C GLN A 51 -7.60 -9.24 2.84
N SER A 52 -7.54 -10.14 3.84
CA SER A 52 -8.57 -11.17 4.08
C SER A 52 -8.85 -12.06 2.86
N VAL A 53 -7.82 -12.30 2.05
CA VAL A 53 -7.85 -13.18 0.87
C VAL A 53 -7.47 -14.60 1.29
N GLN A 54 -8.16 -15.60 0.78
CA GLN A 54 -7.81 -17.00 1.09
C GLN A 54 -6.41 -17.34 0.55
N PRO A 55 -5.64 -18.19 1.24
CA PRO A 55 -4.24 -18.48 0.86
C PRO A 55 -4.08 -19.01 -0.57
N ASP A 56 -5.03 -19.83 -1.01
CA ASP A 56 -5.03 -20.48 -2.33
C ASP A 56 -5.59 -19.58 -3.45
N THR A 57 -6.25 -18.47 -3.10
CA THR A 57 -6.82 -17.56 -4.09
C THR A 57 -5.72 -16.80 -4.83
N LYS A 58 -5.80 -16.83 -6.16
CA LYS A 58 -4.87 -16.09 -7.03
C LYS A 58 -5.21 -14.61 -7.07
N VAL A 59 -4.18 -13.78 -7.19
CA VAL A 59 -4.26 -12.34 -7.14
C VAL A 59 -3.80 -11.78 -8.48
N PHE A 60 -4.51 -10.77 -8.99
CA PHE A 60 -4.09 -10.09 -10.21
C PHE A 60 -4.05 -8.58 -10.05
N ILE A 61 -3.20 -7.94 -10.83
CA ILE A 61 -3.20 -6.49 -11.07
C ILE A 61 -3.58 -6.27 -12.53
N CYS A 62 -4.51 -5.35 -12.80
CA CYS A 62 -4.92 -5.01 -14.16
C CYS A 62 -4.87 -3.49 -14.37
N LEU A 63 -3.84 -3.04 -15.09
CA LEU A 63 -3.64 -1.63 -15.44
C LEU A 63 -4.30 -1.31 -16.78
N GLY A 64 -5.11 -0.24 -16.81
CA GLY A 64 -5.79 0.25 -18.00
C GLY A 64 -7.27 -0.13 -18.09
N GLY A 65 -7.88 0.20 -19.24
CA GLY A 65 -9.32 0.07 -19.49
C GLY A 65 -9.73 -1.30 -20.02
N TYR A 66 -9.43 -2.39 -19.29
CA TYR A 66 -9.76 -3.77 -19.70
C TYR A 66 -10.84 -4.41 -18.81
N PRO A 67 -12.10 -3.94 -18.87
CA PRO A 67 -13.17 -4.47 -18.00
C PRO A 67 -13.46 -5.95 -18.27
N ASP A 68 -13.29 -6.43 -19.50
CA ASP A 68 -13.53 -7.83 -19.85
C ASP A 68 -12.54 -8.78 -19.18
N ILE A 69 -11.27 -8.38 -19.09
CA ILE A 69 -10.23 -9.15 -18.43
C ILE A 69 -10.51 -9.24 -16.93
N LYS A 70 -10.83 -8.11 -16.29
CA LYS A 70 -11.23 -8.07 -14.88
C LYS A 70 -12.43 -8.99 -14.62
N ARG A 71 -13.49 -8.88 -15.43
CA ARG A 71 -14.68 -9.73 -15.34
C ARG A 71 -14.37 -11.21 -15.54
N ALA A 72 -13.48 -11.55 -16.47
CA ALA A 72 -13.07 -12.94 -16.69
C ALA A 72 -12.31 -13.51 -15.48
N LEU A 73 -11.42 -12.72 -14.87
CA LEU A 73 -10.63 -13.12 -13.71
C LEU A 73 -11.49 -13.22 -12.44
N TRP A 74 -12.39 -12.27 -12.19
CA TRP A 74 -13.34 -12.36 -11.08
C TRP A 74 -14.24 -13.59 -11.18
N ARG A 75 -14.70 -13.95 -12.39
CA ARG A 75 -15.48 -15.20 -12.60
C ARG A 75 -14.69 -16.46 -12.30
N ARG A 76 -13.36 -16.41 -12.37
CA ARG A 76 -12.46 -17.51 -11.99
C ARG A 76 -12.15 -17.52 -10.48
N GLY A 77 -12.73 -16.59 -9.71
CA GLY A 77 -12.47 -16.44 -8.27
C GLY A 77 -11.17 -15.73 -7.93
N TRP A 78 -10.54 -15.03 -8.89
CA TRP A 78 -9.32 -14.29 -8.62
C TRP A 78 -9.64 -12.94 -7.97
N VAL A 79 -8.73 -12.45 -7.12
CA VAL A 79 -8.87 -11.17 -6.42
C VAL A 79 -8.02 -10.11 -7.10
N GLU A 80 -8.60 -8.92 -7.30
CA GLU A 80 -7.86 -7.78 -7.82
C GLU A 80 -7.09 -7.09 -6.69
N ASN A 81 -5.79 -6.88 -6.89
CA ASN A 81 -4.99 -5.95 -6.11
C ASN A 81 -5.03 -4.57 -6.78
N SER A 82 -5.62 -3.59 -6.10
CA SER A 82 -5.78 -2.23 -6.61
C SER A 82 -4.51 -1.38 -6.56
N ASP A 83 -3.45 -1.84 -5.88
CA ASP A 83 -2.18 -1.12 -5.78
C ASP A 83 -1.26 -1.51 -6.95
N PRO A 84 -1.08 -0.62 -7.97
CA PRO A 84 -0.36 -0.94 -9.20
C PRO A 84 1.15 -1.14 -9.01
N GLU A 85 1.70 -0.54 -7.94
CA GLU A 85 3.11 -0.58 -7.58
C GLU A 85 3.42 -1.73 -6.61
N SER A 86 2.41 -2.53 -6.27
CA SER A 86 2.60 -3.69 -5.40
C SER A 86 3.29 -4.83 -6.16
N ASP A 87 4.24 -5.48 -5.50
CA ASP A 87 4.89 -6.70 -5.98
C ASP A 87 4.10 -7.98 -5.65
N PHE A 88 2.93 -7.85 -5.00
CA PHE A 88 2.11 -8.97 -4.54
C PHE A 88 0.99 -9.28 -5.55
N TRP A 89 1.29 -10.16 -6.51
CA TRP A 89 0.38 -10.61 -7.56
C TRP A 89 0.86 -11.91 -8.21
N ASP A 90 -0.07 -12.72 -8.72
CA ASP A 90 0.21 -13.89 -9.56
C ASP A 90 0.17 -13.53 -11.05
N LEU A 91 -0.72 -12.59 -11.44
CA LEU A 91 -0.85 -12.08 -12.81
C LEU A 91 -0.84 -10.55 -12.84
N LYS A 92 0.05 -9.95 -13.62
CA LYS A 92 0.02 -8.50 -13.90
C LYS A 92 -0.27 -8.27 -15.37
N TRP A 93 -1.43 -7.67 -15.64
CA TRP A 93 -1.86 -7.27 -16.96
C TRP A 93 -1.68 -5.77 -17.14
N THR A 94 -0.86 -5.35 -18.09
CA THR A 94 -0.56 -3.93 -18.34
C THR A 94 -0.83 -3.53 -19.78
N LEU A 95 -1.12 -2.24 -19.98
CA LEU A 95 -1.25 -1.65 -21.32
C LEU A 95 0.12 -1.48 -21.99
N LYS A 96 1.13 -1.01 -21.25
CA LYS A 96 2.46 -0.73 -21.80
C LYS A 96 3.47 -1.72 -21.26
N ALA A 97 4.33 -2.23 -22.13
CA ALA A 97 5.41 -3.14 -21.75
C ALA A 97 6.35 -2.53 -20.70
N ARG A 98 6.57 -1.21 -20.74
CA ARG A 98 7.42 -0.49 -19.76
C ARG A 98 6.88 -0.50 -18.32
N ASP A 99 5.60 -0.83 -18.14
CA ASP A 99 4.98 -0.91 -16.81
C ASP A 99 5.29 -2.27 -16.13
N ILE A 100 6.09 -3.12 -16.79
CA ILE A 100 6.60 -4.39 -16.28
C ILE A 100 8.13 -4.33 -16.22
N ASP A 101 8.67 -4.50 -15.01
CA ASP A 101 10.10 -4.67 -14.80
C ASP A 101 10.46 -6.17 -14.86
N HIS A 102 10.90 -6.63 -16.04
CA HIS A 102 11.27 -8.02 -16.27
C HIS A 102 12.46 -8.51 -15.41
N THR A 103 13.22 -7.61 -14.76
CA THR A 103 14.37 -7.99 -13.93
C THR A 103 13.98 -8.39 -12.51
N LYS A 104 12.77 -8.02 -12.08
CA LYS A 104 12.25 -8.28 -10.72
C LYS A 104 11.15 -9.34 -10.69
N LEU A 105 10.87 -9.97 -11.83
CA LEU A 105 9.85 -11.01 -11.90
C LEU A 105 10.29 -12.25 -11.15
N GLU A 106 9.39 -12.78 -10.33
CA GLU A 106 9.55 -14.11 -9.74
C GLU A 106 9.07 -15.20 -10.70
N ASP A 107 9.56 -16.42 -10.54
CA ASP A 107 9.24 -17.56 -11.44
C ASP A 107 7.74 -17.88 -11.52
N HIS A 108 6.99 -17.56 -10.47
CA HIS A 108 5.55 -17.82 -10.39
C HIS A 108 4.70 -16.72 -11.03
N GLN A 109 5.30 -15.55 -11.32
CA GLN A 109 4.60 -14.36 -11.79
C GLN A 109 4.38 -14.38 -13.31
N ILE A 110 3.15 -14.10 -13.72
CA ILE A 110 2.75 -14.11 -15.13
C ILE A 110 2.47 -12.69 -15.60
N VAL A 111 2.99 -12.32 -16.77
CA VAL A 111 2.79 -11.02 -17.40
C VAL A 111 2.37 -11.15 -18.87
N ASN A 112 1.70 -10.14 -19.40
CA ASN A 112 1.18 -10.17 -20.78
C ASN A 112 2.14 -9.60 -21.84
N HIS A 113 3.30 -9.06 -21.44
CA HIS A 113 4.32 -8.54 -22.37
C HIS A 113 5.58 -9.40 -22.25
N PHE A 114 6.21 -9.74 -23.38
CA PHE A 114 7.51 -10.39 -23.39
C PHE A 114 8.63 -9.37 -23.42
N SER A 115 9.76 -9.70 -22.79
CA SER A 115 10.97 -8.90 -22.94
C SER A 115 11.41 -8.91 -24.41
N ARG A 116 11.86 -7.75 -24.90
CA ARG A 116 12.36 -7.55 -26.29
C ARG A 116 11.36 -7.86 -27.42
N ASN A 117 10.05 -7.81 -27.15
CA ASN A 117 9.02 -8.05 -28.16
C ASN A 117 9.14 -7.17 -29.43
N THR A 118 9.81 -6.02 -29.34
CA THR A 118 10.07 -5.12 -30.48
C THR A 118 10.94 -5.74 -31.59
N GLU A 119 11.74 -6.76 -31.28
CA GLU A 119 12.57 -7.45 -32.28
C GLU A 119 11.72 -8.17 -33.33
N ILE A 120 10.56 -8.70 -32.95
CA ILE A 120 9.67 -9.44 -33.87
C ILE A 120 8.43 -8.64 -34.28
N THR A 121 8.05 -7.61 -33.52
CA THR A 121 6.81 -6.84 -33.77
C THR A 121 7.04 -5.55 -34.54
N THR A 122 8.28 -5.12 -34.75
CA THR A 122 8.59 -3.92 -35.54
C THR A 122 9.14 -4.28 -36.91
N LYS A 123 8.76 -3.51 -37.93
CA LYS A 123 9.27 -3.70 -39.30
C LYS A 123 10.80 -3.70 -39.36
N ILE A 124 11.45 -2.83 -38.59
CA ILE A 124 12.92 -2.75 -38.53
C ILE A 124 13.51 -3.92 -37.73
N GLY A 125 12.86 -4.35 -36.64
CA GLY A 125 13.30 -5.51 -35.87
C GLY A 125 13.31 -6.79 -36.70
N LEU A 126 12.23 -7.05 -37.45
CA LEU A 126 12.13 -8.22 -38.34
C LEU A 126 13.18 -8.24 -39.45
N LEU A 127 13.64 -7.07 -39.90
CA LEU A 127 14.63 -6.98 -40.98
C LEU A 127 16.08 -7.08 -40.47
N ARG A 128 16.31 -7.07 -39.16
CA ARG A 128 17.66 -7.09 -38.55
C ARG A 128 18.09 -8.46 -38.02
N ASN A 129 17.17 -9.40 -37.87
CA ASN A 129 17.42 -10.78 -37.40
C ASN A 129 17.44 -11.75 -38.58
#